data_AF-A0A418AX72-F1
#
_entry.id   AF-A0A418AX72-F1
#
_cell.length_a   1.000
_cell.length_b   1.000
_cell.length_c   1.000
_cell.angle_alpha   90.00
_cell.angle_beta   90.00
_cell.angle_gamma   90.00
#
_symmetry.space_group_name_H-M   'P 1'
#
loop_
_entity.id
_entity.type
_entity.pdbx_description
1 polymer ?
#
loop_
_entity_poly.entity_id
_entity_poly.type
_entity_poly.pdbx_seq_one_letter_code
_entity_poly.pdbx_strand_id
1 'polypeptide(L)'
;MDKDRQWFKARHGLKQNEIPRKVALCAHALVNPTAPMVVLNAAEDPRFAKNPLVTGQAQFRFYMSVPISTTLGHAIGTVFVADTKPRQRADVDELEKLAQAVLQYLMDRLNKTDGSDDDVVAAHLRDNNQSGLCGVDV
;
A
#
# COMPACT_ATOMS: atom_id res chain seq x y z
N MET A 1 4.76 -1.25 9.34
CA MET A 1 6.09 -0.67 8.99
C MET A 1 6.90 -0.41 10.24
N ASP A 2 8.15 -0.86 10.32
CA ASP A 2 9.04 -0.60 11.47
C ASP A 2 9.99 0.59 11.20
N LYS A 3 11.02 0.77 12.04
CA LYS A 3 11.98 1.89 11.90
C LYS A 3 12.85 1.80 10.64
N ASP A 4 13.10 0.59 10.13
CA ASP A 4 14.09 0.33 9.10
C ASP A 4 13.48 -0.22 7.81
N ARG A 5 12.28 -0.81 7.88
CA ARG A 5 11.68 -1.61 6.82
C ARG A 5 10.17 -1.46 6.73
N GLN A 6 9.67 -1.59 5.51
CA GLN A 6 8.26 -1.82 5.21
C GLN A 6 8.10 -3.30 4.85
N TRP A 7 7.31 -4.02 5.65
CA TRP A 7 6.93 -5.41 5.39
C TRP A 7 5.57 -5.48 4.72
N PHE A 8 5.41 -6.39 3.76
CA PHE A 8 4.15 -6.62 3.06
C PHE A 8 3.42 -7.82 3.67
N LYS A 9 2.34 -7.57 4.42
CA LYS A 9 1.44 -8.60 4.98
C LYS A 9 0.73 -9.38 3.88
N ALA A 10 0.33 -8.68 2.83
CA ALA A 10 -0.22 -9.27 1.63
C ALA A 10 0.31 -8.52 0.41
N ARG A 11 0.50 -9.24 -0.70
CA ARG A 11 0.98 -8.64 -1.94
C ARG A 11 0.58 -9.45 -3.17
N HIS A 12 0.44 -8.76 -4.29
CA HIS A 12 0.29 -9.33 -5.61
C HIS A 12 1.31 -8.68 -6.55
N GLY A 13 2.00 -9.48 -7.35
CA GLY A 13 2.98 -9.01 -8.34
C GLY A 13 4.32 -8.53 -7.77
N LEU A 14 4.40 -8.19 -6.47
CA LEU A 14 5.66 -7.83 -5.80
C LEU A 14 6.45 -9.09 -5.43
N LYS A 15 7.73 -9.15 -5.86
CA LYS A 15 8.62 -10.28 -5.58
C LYS A 15 9.14 -10.28 -4.14
N GLN A 16 9.42 -9.09 -3.61
CA GLN A 16 10.01 -8.92 -2.28
C GLN A 16 8.94 -9.03 -1.19
N ASN A 17 9.29 -9.60 -0.04
CA ASN A 17 8.47 -9.60 1.17
C ASN A 17 8.56 -8.28 1.94
N GLU A 18 9.65 -7.54 1.77
CA GLU A 18 9.92 -6.27 2.44
C GLU A 18 10.84 -5.39 1.61
N ILE A 19 10.84 -4.09 1.91
CA ILE A 19 11.76 -3.10 1.35
C ILE A 19 12.29 -2.18 2.45
N PRO A 20 13.48 -1.58 2.29
CA PRO A 20 13.97 -0.58 3.22
C PRO A 20 13.02 0.62 3.32
N ARG A 21 12.71 1.08 4.53
CA ARG A 21 11.81 2.23 4.77
C ARG A 21 12.26 3.49 4.05
N LYS A 22 13.57 3.69 3.90
CA LYS A 22 14.15 4.85 3.18
C LYS A 22 13.77 4.94 1.70
N VAL A 23 13.35 3.84 1.07
CA VAL A 23 12.90 3.83 -0.33
C VAL A 23 11.39 3.65 -0.45
N ALA A 24 10.70 3.30 0.63
CA ALA A 24 9.26 3.06 0.66
C ALA A 24 8.44 4.33 0.34
N LEU A 25 7.62 4.27 -0.71
CA LEU A 25 6.68 5.36 -1.02
C LEU A 25 5.62 5.51 0.07
N CYS A 26 5.20 4.41 0.72
CA CYS A 26 4.22 4.42 1.81
C CYS A 26 4.65 5.29 3.00
N ALA A 27 5.96 5.50 3.20
CA ALA A 27 6.45 6.37 4.27
C ALA A 27 5.96 7.82 4.12
N HIS A 28 5.74 8.30 2.89
CA HIS A 28 5.15 9.62 2.65
C HIS A 28 3.63 9.64 2.91
N ALA A 29 2.93 8.53 2.68
CA ALA A 29 1.50 8.42 2.98
C ALA A 29 1.24 8.53 4.50
N LEU A 30 2.14 8.00 5.33
CA LEU A 30 2.01 8.10 6.80
C LEU A 30 2.22 9.51 7.36
N VAL A 31 2.75 10.46 6.59
CA VAL A 31 2.87 11.86 7.02
C VAL A 31 1.48 12.52 7.14
N ASN A 32 0.51 12.07 6.33
CA ASN A 32 -0.87 12.50 6.42
C ASN A 32 -1.79 11.27 6.57
N PRO A 33 -1.98 10.77 7.81
CA PRO A 33 -2.66 9.50 8.06
C PRO A 33 -4.16 9.51 7.78
N THR A 34 -4.73 10.64 7.36
CA THR A 34 -6.18 10.80 7.11
C THR A 34 -6.54 10.97 5.64
N ALA A 35 -5.57 10.99 4.72
CA ALA A 35 -5.83 11.23 3.32
C ALA A 35 -5.13 10.20 2.41
N PRO A 36 -5.79 9.75 1.32
CA PRO A 36 -5.12 9.02 0.26
C PRO A 36 -3.99 9.83 -0.37
N MET A 37 -2.99 9.12 -0.89
CA MET A 37 -1.93 9.70 -1.72
C MET A 37 -2.04 9.13 -3.13
N VAL A 38 -2.12 10.00 -4.12
CA VAL A 38 -2.15 9.64 -5.55
C VAL A 38 -0.94 10.26 -6.26
N VAL A 39 -0.23 9.44 -7.02
CA VAL A 39 0.92 9.80 -7.84
C VAL A 39 0.70 9.22 -9.23
N LEU A 40 0.27 10.07 -10.16
CA LEU A 40 -0.06 9.68 -11.53
C LEU A 40 1.20 9.34 -12.36
N ASN A 41 2.31 10.03 -12.11
CA ASN A 41 3.63 9.74 -12.65
C ASN A 41 4.75 10.08 -11.65
N ALA A 42 5.33 9.08 -11.01
CA ALA A 42 6.37 9.20 -9.99
C ALA A 42 7.71 9.72 -10.54
N ALA A 43 7.94 9.63 -11.85
CA ALA A 43 9.11 10.22 -12.49
C ALA A 43 9.01 11.75 -12.60
N GLU A 44 7.79 12.29 -12.59
CA GLU A 44 7.50 13.73 -12.65
C GLU A 44 7.19 14.32 -11.27
N ASP A 45 6.89 13.47 -10.29
CA ASP A 45 6.62 13.90 -8.92
C ASP A 45 7.92 14.24 -8.18
N PRO A 46 8.13 15.50 -7.73
CA PRO A 46 9.36 15.91 -7.06
C PRO A 46 9.70 15.11 -5.80
N ARG A 47 8.69 14.52 -5.15
CA ARG A 47 8.86 13.68 -3.94
C ARG A 47 9.51 12.33 -4.27
N PHE A 48 9.37 11.85 -5.51
CA PHE A 48 9.68 10.47 -5.90
C PHE A 48 10.59 10.35 -7.12
N ALA A 49 10.80 11.41 -7.91
CA ALA A 49 11.57 11.36 -9.14
C ALA A 49 13.00 10.80 -8.99
N LYS A 50 13.61 10.95 -7.81
CA LYS A 50 14.95 10.42 -7.47
C LYS A 50 14.92 9.13 -6.64
N ASN A 51 13.73 8.62 -6.31
CA ASN A 51 13.58 7.43 -5.47
C ASN A 51 14.08 6.17 -6.24
N PRO A 52 14.87 5.27 -5.60
CA PRO A 52 15.35 4.04 -6.24
C PRO A 52 14.26 3.12 -6.82
N LEU A 53 13.03 3.16 -6.28
CA LEU A 53 11.89 2.41 -6.83
C LEU A 53 11.40 3.00 -8.16
N VAL A 54 11.71 4.27 -8.44
CA VAL A 54 11.36 4.98 -9.68
C VAL A 54 12.50 4.91 -10.69
N THR A 55 13.74 5.16 -10.25
CA THR A 55 14.92 5.25 -11.12
C THR A 55 15.61 3.91 -11.38
N GLY A 56 15.44 2.95 -10.48
CA GLY A 56 16.04 1.62 -10.58
C GLY A 56 15.18 0.62 -11.36
N GLN A 57 15.44 -0.66 -11.14
CA GLN A 57 14.81 -1.77 -11.89
C GLN A 57 13.30 -1.91 -11.66
N ALA A 58 12.78 -1.43 -10.54
CA ALA A 58 11.33 -1.50 -10.26
C ALA A 58 10.52 -0.57 -11.16
N GLN A 59 11.12 0.54 -11.61
CA GLN A 59 10.54 1.50 -12.57
C GLN A 59 9.10 1.92 -12.25
N PHE A 60 8.76 2.14 -10.98
CA PHE A 60 7.43 2.61 -10.60
C PHE A 60 7.14 3.96 -11.26
N ARG A 61 5.94 4.08 -11.84
CA ARG A 61 5.44 5.30 -12.47
C ARG A 61 4.10 5.69 -11.89
N PHE A 62 3.18 4.75 -11.68
CA PHE A 62 1.96 5.05 -10.94
C PHE A 62 2.10 4.55 -9.51
N TYR A 63 1.58 5.30 -8.56
CA TYR A 63 1.44 4.88 -7.17
C TYR A 63 0.22 5.52 -6.53
N MET A 64 -0.54 4.73 -5.79
CA MET A 64 -1.70 5.18 -5.03
C MET A 64 -1.75 4.41 -3.72
N SER A 65 -2.02 5.10 -2.62
CA SER A 65 -2.12 4.47 -1.30
C SER A 65 -3.21 5.11 -0.45
N VAL A 66 -3.84 4.29 0.39
CA VAL A 66 -4.78 4.72 1.42
C VAL A 66 -4.28 4.27 2.79
N PRO A 67 -4.19 5.16 3.79
CA PRO A 67 -3.89 4.77 5.16
C PRO A 67 -4.95 3.85 5.76
N ILE A 68 -4.52 2.81 6.46
CA ILE A 68 -5.38 2.01 7.32
C ILE A 68 -5.37 2.70 8.69
N SER A 69 -6.37 3.52 8.95
CA SER A 69 -6.42 4.38 10.14
C SER A 69 -7.50 3.97 11.11
N THR A 70 -7.12 3.85 12.38
CA THR A 70 -8.07 3.62 13.49
C THR A 70 -9.02 4.80 13.67
N THR A 71 -10.12 4.59 14.39
CA THR A 71 -11.07 5.65 14.76
C THR A 71 -10.45 6.77 15.60
N LEU A 72 -9.27 6.52 16.20
CA LEU A 72 -8.47 7.50 16.95
C LEU A 72 -7.51 8.30 16.05
N GLY A 73 -7.53 8.09 14.73
CA GLY A 73 -6.67 8.80 13.77
C GLY A 73 -5.25 8.26 13.65
N HIS A 74 -4.93 7.13 14.31
CA HIS A 74 -3.63 6.48 14.14
C HIS A 74 -3.63 5.57 12.92
N ALA A 75 -2.70 5.83 11.98
CA ALA A 75 -2.42 4.91 10.88
C ALA A 75 -1.62 3.72 11.39
N ILE A 76 -2.15 2.52 11.19
CA ILE A 76 -1.49 1.26 11.52
C ILE A 76 -0.78 0.64 10.31
N GLY A 77 -1.05 1.14 9.10
CA GLY A 77 -0.50 0.62 7.86
C GLY A 77 -1.04 1.36 6.64
N THR A 78 -0.77 0.85 5.45
CA THR A 78 -1.34 1.32 4.20
C THR A 78 -1.76 0.17 3.29
N VAL A 79 -2.81 0.38 2.51
CA VAL A 79 -3.07 -0.40 1.30
C VAL A 79 -2.59 0.42 0.11
N PHE A 80 -1.94 -0.22 -0.86
CA PHE A 80 -1.42 0.49 -2.02
C PHE A 80 -1.50 -0.30 -3.32
N VAL A 81 -1.49 0.46 -4.41
CA VAL A 81 -1.36 0.00 -5.79
C VAL A 81 -0.24 0.79 -6.45
N ALA A 82 0.60 0.10 -7.20
CA ALA A 82 1.69 0.66 -7.99
C ALA A 82 1.68 0.06 -9.40
N ASP A 83 2.20 0.80 -10.37
CA ASP A 83 2.33 0.33 -11.75
C ASP A 83 3.63 0.88 -12.35
N THR A 84 4.18 0.17 -13.34
CA THR A 84 5.37 0.61 -14.10
C THR A 84 5.01 1.59 -15.21
N LYS A 85 3.71 1.79 -15.46
CA LYS A 85 3.18 2.78 -16.41
C LYS A 85 2.47 3.93 -15.68
N PRO A 86 2.60 5.18 -16.15
CA PRO A 86 1.84 6.29 -15.60
C PRO A 86 0.35 6.12 -15.89
N ARG A 87 -0.50 6.78 -15.10
CA ARG A 87 -1.96 6.81 -15.30
C ARG A 87 -2.45 8.24 -15.50
N GLN A 88 -3.50 8.44 -16.29
CA GLN A 88 -4.11 9.76 -16.49
C GLN A 88 -5.08 10.15 -15.37
N ARG A 89 -5.68 9.14 -14.73
CA ARG A 89 -6.62 9.28 -13.63
C ARG A 89 -6.49 8.08 -12.69
N ALA A 90 -6.88 8.28 -11.44
CA ALA A 90 -7.00 7.23 -10.45
C ALA A 90 -8.20 7.55 -9.56
N ASP A 91 -8.89 6.50 -9.14
CA ASP A 91 -10.01 6.56 -8.23
C ASP A 91 -9.61 5.84 -6.94
N VAL A 92 -9.81 6.50 -5.81
CA VAL A 92 -9.42 6.01 -4.49
C VAL A 92 -10.53 5.21 -3.83
N ASP A 93 -11.78 5.33 -4.29
CA ASP A 93 -12.96 4.80 -3.60
C ASP A 93 -12.87 3.29 -3.33
N GLU A 94 -12.42 2.50 -4.31
CA GLU A 94 -12.23 1.05 -4.14
C GLU A 94 -11.12 0.73 -3.14
N LEU A 95 -10.03 1.50 -3.17
CA LEU A 95 -8.89 1.30 -2.29
C LEU A 95 -9.22 1.73 -0.85
N GLU A 96 -10.07 2.76 -0.68
CA GLU A 96 -10.60 3.17 0.62
C GLU A 96 -11.53 2.10 1.22
N LYS A 97 -12.43 1.53 0.41
CA LYS A 97 -13.26 0.38 0.83
C LYS A 97 -12.39 -0.80 1.26
N LEU A 98 -11.32 -1.08 0.51
CA LEU A 98 -10.37 -2.13 0.87
C LEU A 98 -9.64 -1.82 2.18
N ALA A 99 -9.19 -0.57 2.40
CA ALA A 99 -8.56 -0.15 3.65
C ALA A 99 -9.48 -0.36 4.86
N GLN A 100 -10.77 -0.02 4.71
CA GLN A 100 -11.79 -0.23 5.74
C GLN A 100 -12.03 -1.71 6.02
N ALA A 101 -12.13 -2.55 4.98
CA ALA A 101 -12.28 -4.00 5.13
C ALA A 101 -11.08 -4.63 5.84
N VAL A 102 -9.85 -4.20 5.49
CA VAL A 102 -8.62 -4.65 6.17
C VAL A 102 -8.61 -4.22 7.63
N LEU A 103 -9.01 -2.99 7.95
CA LEU A 103 -9.12 -2.53 9.34
C LEU A 103 -10.11 -3.40 10.14
N GLN A 104 -11.29 -3.65 9.59
CA GLN A 104 -12.31 -4.47 10.24
C GLN A 104 -11.79 -5.88 10.51
N TYR A 105 -11.12 -6.49 9.52
CA TYR A 105 -10.50 -7.80 9.68
C TYR A 105 -9.46 -7.82 10.82
N LEU A 106 -8.59 -6.81 10.89
CA LEU A 106 -7.59 -6.70 11.95
C LEU A 106 -8.23 -6.52 13.33
N MET A 107 -9.30 -5.71 13.43
CA MET A 107 -10.05 -5.54 14.68
C MET A 107 -10.72 -6.84 15.12
N ASP A 108 -11.35 -7.56 14.18
CA ASP A 108 -11.99 -8.85 14.46
C ASP A 108 -10.99 -9.88 14.96
N ARG A 109 -9.75 -9.85 14.43
CA ARG A 109 -8.66 -10.70 14.90
C ARG A 109 -8.12 -10.34 16.27
N LEU A 110 -8.03 -9.06 16.60
CA LEU A 110 -7.63 -8.64 17.94
C LEU A 110 -8.68 -9.03 18.99
N ASN A 111 -9.95 -9.05 18.59
CA ASN A 111 -11.06 -9.50 19.45
C ASN A 111 -11.16 -11.03 19.54
N LYS A 112 -10.58 -11.75 18.57
CA LYS A 112 -10.48 -13.22 18.52
C LYS A 112 -9.03 -13.63 18.74
N THR A 113 -8.56 -13.65 19.98
CA THR A 113 -7.27 -14.28 20.30
C THR A 113 -7.38 -15.80 20.11
N ASP A 114 -7.19 -16.27 18.87
CA ASP A 114 -6.49 -17.52 18.49
C ASP A 114 -6.50 -17.73 16.96
N GLY A 115 -5.31 -18.01 16.40
CA GLY A 115 -5.13 -18.83 15.19
C GLY A 115 -5.24 -18.17 13.80
N SER A 116 -4.07 -18.04 13.15
CA SER A 116 -3.78 -18.19 11.71
C SER A 116 -4.90 -18.10 10.67
N ASP A 117 -4.78 -17.16 9.72
CA ASP A 117 -5.34 -17.17 8.34
C ASP A 117 -4.80 -15.91 7.65
N ASP A 118 -3.88 -16.07 6.71
CA ASP A 118 -3.38 -14.97 5.89
C ASP A 118 -4.09 -14.90 4.51
N ASP A 119 -5.16 -15.69 4.32
CA ASP A 119 -5.69 -15.99 2.99
C ASP A 119 -6.75 -15.02 2.44
N VAL A 120 -7.47 -14.27 3.28
CA VAL A 120 -8.61 -13.43 2.82
C VAL A 120 -8.12 -12.16 2.10
N VAL A 121 -7.06 -11.53 2.60
CA VAL A 121 -6.49 -10.31 1.99
C VAL A 121 -5.87 -10.64 0.62
N ALA A 122 -5.26 -11.82 0.50
CA ALA A 122 -4.70 -12.28 -0.76
C ALA A 122 -5.77 -12.53 -1.83
N ALA A 123 -6.99 -12.93 -1.45
CA ALA A 123 -8.09 -13.16 -2.38
C ALA A 123 -8.61 -11.84 -3.01
N HIS A 124 -8.78 -10.79 -2.21
CA HIS A 124 -9.26 -9.49 -2.72
C HIS A 124 -8.23 -8.80 -3.64
N LEU A 125 -6.93 -9.05 -3.44
CA LEU A 125 -5.87 -8.57 -4.33
C LEU A 125 -5.81 -9.32 -5.68
N ARG A 126 -6.47 -10.48 -5.82
CA ARG A 126 -6.44 -11.31 -7.04
C ARG A 126 -7.51 -10.95 -8.07
N ASP A 127 -8.63 -10.36 -7.65
CA ASP A 127 -9.79 -10.11 -8.54
C ASP A 127 -9.63 -8.90 -9.47
N ASN A 128 -8.64 -8.05 -9.25
CA ASN A 128 -8.34 -6.94 -10.15
C ASN A 128 -7.27 -7.35 -11.16
N ASN A 129 -7.71 -7.98 -12.26
CA ASN A 129 -6.92 -8.31 -13.46
C ASN A 129 -6.48 -7.04 -14.23
N GLN A 130 -5.75 -6.15 -13.55
CA GLN A 130 -4.96 -5.07 -14.13
C GLN A 130 -3.51 -5.36 -13.79
N SER A 131 -2.60 -5.03 -14.69
CA SER A 131 -1.14 -5.25 -14.63
C SER A 131 -0.40 -4.55 -13.46
N GLY A 132 -1.10 -4.22 -12.37
CA GLY A 132 -0.60 -3.48 -11.22
C GLY A 132 -0.01 -4.38 -10.14
N LEU A 133 0.97 -3.83 -9.45
CA LEU A 133 1.55 -4.37 -8.23
C LEU A 133 0.73 -3.82 -7.07
N CYS A 134 0.17 -4.65 -6.20
CA CYS A 134 -0.58 -4.17 -5.05
C CYS A 134 -0.14 -4.85 -3.76
N GLY A 135 -0.36 -4.19 -2.64
CA GLY A 135 0.08 -4.68 -1.36
C GLY A 135 -0.63 -4.04 -0.18
N VAL A 136 -0.57 -4.76 0.93
CA VAL A 136 -0.97 -4.29 2.25
C VAL A 136 0.27 -4.34 3.12
N ASP A 137 0.68 -3.18 3.64
CA ASP A 137 1.69 -3.07 4.68
C ASP A 137 1.04 -2.61 5.98
N VAL A 138 1.46 -3.22 7.08
CA VAL A 138 1.03 -2.90 8.45
C VAL A 138 2.26 -2.94 9.34
#